data_AF-A0A8H5NWV1-F1
#
_entry.id   AF-A0A8H5NWV1-F1
#
_cell.length_a   1.000
_cell.length_b   1.000
_cell.length_c   1.000
_cell.angle_alpha   90.00
_cell.angle_beta   90.00
_cell.angle_gamma   90.00
#
_symmetry.space_group_name_H-M   'P 1'
#
loop_
_entity.id
_entity.type
_entity.pdbx_description
1 polymer ?
#
loop_
_entity_poly.entity_id
_entity_poly.type
_entity_poly.pdbx_seq_one_letter_code
_entity_poly.pdbx_strand_id
1 'polypeptide(L)'
;MAASQFATPTELIALTSSMMICVRSLGGSIGLAINNAVLHSALDKELPKVVAAALPLGLPASSLGDLIQALASQNKQAIATVPGITLQIAEAVVRGMKRAYVVAFRNSWIVSAAFSALLVITCLFIKEQAEAFDKRIDAPVESGSQGFYDEEKNREATVQVSHGENV
;
A
#
# COMPACT_ATOMS: atom_id res chain seq x y z
N MET A 1 -8.93 8.69 7.04
CA MET A 1 -8.55 9.84 7.90
C MET A 1 -9.77 10.67 8.30
N ALA A 2 -10.58 11.20 7.38
CA ALA A 2 -11.75 11.99 7.76
C ALA A 2 -12.73 11.22 8.68
N ALA A 3 -13.12 10.01 8.30
CA ALA A 3 -14.03 9.17 9.10
C ALA A 3 -13.48 8.87 10.52
N SER A 4 -12.18 8.67 10.67
CA SER A 4 -11.56 8.42 11.99
C SER A 4 -11.48 9.67 12.85
N GLN A 5 -11.40 10.86 12.25
CA GLN A 5 -11.38 12.13 12.98
C GLN A 5 -12.76 12.43 13.59
N PHE A 6 -13.84 12.13 12.88
CA PHE A 6 -15.21 12.32 13.40
C PHE A 6 -15.59 11.37 14.54
N ALA A 7 -14.94 10.21 14.63
CA ALA A 7 -15.18 9.24 15.72
C ALA A 7 -14.28 9.49 16.95
N THR A 8 -13.38 10.47 16.91
CA THR A 8 -12.40 10.73 17.98
C THR A 8 -12.76 12.04 18.73
N PRO A 9 -12.66 12.10 20.06
CA PRO A 9 -12.80 13.36 20.80
C PRO A 9 -11.72 14.39 20.41
N THR A 10 -12.05 15.68 20.51
CA THR A 10 -11.23 16.82 20.02
C THR A 10 -9.80 16.81 20.55
N GLU A 11 -9.62 16.42 21.82
CA GLU A 11 -8.32 16.30 22.49
C GLU A 11 -7.37 15.27 21.85
N LEU A 12 -7.88 14.30 21.08
CA LEU A 12 -7.10 13.18 20.52
C LEU A 12 -7.02 13.18 18.99
N ILE A 13 -7.56 14.19 18.31
CA ILE A 13 -7.59 14.26 16.83
C ILE A 13 -6.18 14.19 16.23
N ALA A 14 -5.21 14.86 16.86
CA ALA A 14 -3.81 14.85 16.41
C ALA A 14 -3.18 13.46 16.52
N LEU A 15 -3.46 12.73 17.62
CA LEU A 15 -2.96 11.38 17.84
C LEU A 15 -3.59 10.38 16.87
N THR A 16 -4.91 10.45 16.65
CA THR A 16 -5.59 9.60 15.67
C THR A 16 -5.07 9.84 14.26
N SER A 17 -4.84 11.10 13.88
CA SER A 17 -4.32 11.45 12.56
C SER A 17 -2.90 10.92 12.34
N SER A 18 -2.01 11.05 13.34
CA SER A 18 -0.65 10.53 13.24
C SER A 18 -0.61 9.00 13.20
N MET A 19 -1.45 8.31 13.98
CA MET A 19 -1.56 6.84 13.93
C MET A 19 -1.99 6.35 12.54
N MET A 20 -2.97 7.01 11.91
CA MET A 20 -3.39 6.68 10.55
C MET A 20 -2.27 6.87 9.52
N ILE A 21 -1.44 7.91 9.69
CA ILE A 21 -0.25 8.14 8.85
C ILE A 21 0.80 7.05 9.08
N CYS A 22 1.05 6.65 10.34
CA CYS A 22 1.97 5.56 10.65
C CYS A 22 1.55 4.25 9.99
N VAL A 23 0.26 3.89 10.05
CA VAL A 23 -0.27 2.69 9.39
C VAL A 23 -0.09 2.76 7.87
N ARG A 24 -0.34 3.93 7.26
CA ARG A 24 -0.12 4.16 5.81
C ARG A 24 1.35 3.91 5.43
N SER A 25 2.28 4.45 6.21
CA SER A 25 3.73 4.31 5.97
C SER A 25 4.19 2.87 6.18
N LEU A 26 3.70 2.21 7.22
CA LEU A 26 3.99 0.79 7.49
C LEU A 26 3.50 -0.10 6.34
N GLY A 27 2.28 0.13 5.84
CA GLY A 27 1.76 -0.58 4.67
C GLY A 27 2.61 -0.40 3.42
N GLY A 28 3.16 0.81 3.20
CA GLY A 28 4.09 1.07 2.10
C GLY A 28 5.38 0.25 2.20
N SER A 29 5.97 0.16 3.40
CA SER A 29 7.18 -0.63 3.64
C SER A 29 6.95 -2.13 3.44
N ILE A 30 5.88 -2.67 4.02
CA ILE A 30 5.51 -4.09 3.88
C ILE A 30 5.21 -4.44 2.42
N GLY A 31 4.42 -3.59 1.74
CA GLY A 31 4.08 -3.79 0.33
C GLY A 31 5.32 -3.80 -0.57
N LEU A 32 6.28 -2.90 -0.32
CA LEU A 32 7.55 -2.88 -1.05
C LEU A 32 8.37 -4.15 -0.80
N ALA A 33 8.50 -4.58 0.46
CA ALA A 33 9.24 -5.79 0.82
C ALA A 33 8.65 -7.05 0.16
N ILE A 34 7.32 -7.21 0.18
CA ILE A 34 6.64 -8.33 -0.47
C ILE A 34 6.85 -8.30 -1.98
N ASN A 35 6.65 -7.14 -2.62
CA ASN A 35 6.86 -7.01 -4.06
C ASN A 35 8.32 -7.30 -4.46
N ASN A 36 9.28 -6.83 -3.67
CA ASN A 36 10.69 -7.12 -3.87
C ASN A 36 10.96 -8.63 -3.76
N ALA A 37 10.48 -9.29 -2.69
CA ALA A 37 10.65 -10.73 -2.51
C ALA A 37 10.04 -11.55 -3.68
N VAL A 38 8.86 -11.17 -4.16
CA VAL A 38 8.19 -11.81 -5.30
C VAL A 38 8.98 -11.60 -6.60
N LEU A 39 9.47 -10.38 -6.82
CA LEU A 39 10.29 -10.05 -8.00
C LEU A 39 11.58 -10.87 -8.00
N HIS A 40 12.32 -10.89 -6.89
CA HIS A 40 13.55 -11.67 -6.76
C HIS A 40 13.29 -13.17 -6.94
N SER A 41 12.26 -13.72 -6.28
CA SER A 41 11.89 -15.13 -6.42
C SER A 41 11.50 -15.52 -7.85
N ALA A 42 10.89 -14.60 -8.61
CA ALA A 42 10.53 -14.82 -10.00
C ALA A 42 11.75 -14.71 -10.92
N LEU A 43 12.64 -13.75 -10.66
CA LEU A 43 13.90 -13.59 -11.40
C LEU A 43 14.82 -14.80 -11.22
N ASP A 44 14.97 -15.33 -10.00
CA ASP A 44 15.78 -16.52 -9.72
C ASP A 44 15.28 -17.76 -10.48
N LYS A 45 13.97 -17.86 -10.72
CA LYS A 45 13.36 -18.94 -11.51
C LYS A 45 13.50 -18.76 -13.02
N GLU A 46 13.55 -17.52 -13.50
CA GLU A 46 13.60 -17.21 -14.94
C GLU A 46 15.03 -17.02 -15.46
N LEU A 47 15.99 -16.62 -14.61
CA LEU A 47 17.40 -16.45 -14.95
C LEU A 47 18.02 -17.72 -15.59
N PRO A 48 17.81 -18.94 -15.07
CA PRO A 48 18.32 -20.15 -15.70
C PRO A 48 17.77 -20.38 -17.12
N LYS A 49 16.53 -19.95 -17.40
CA LYS A 49 15.89 -20.11 -18.73
C LYS A 49 16.44 -19.14 -19.76
N VAL A 50 16.79 -17.92 -19.33
CA VAL A 50 17.48 -16.93 -20.17
C VAL A 50 18.85 -17.46 -20.61
N VAL A 51 19.51 -18.15 -19.69
CA VAL A 51 20.86 -18.69 -19.90
C VAL A 51 20.85 -19.97 -20.75
N ALA A 52 19.84 -20.82 -20.61
CA ALA A 52 19.60 -21.95 -21.51
C ALA A 52 19.41 -21.52 -22.98
N ALA A 53 18.88 -20.32 -23.21
CA ALA A 53 18.79 -19.73 -24.55
C ALA A 53 20.12 -19.13 -25.05
N ALA A 54 21.09 -18.87 -24.16
CA ALA A 54 22.42 -18.36 -24.50
C ALA A 54 23.44 -19.48 -24.77
N LEU A 55 23.27 -20.67 -24.19
CA LEU A 55 24.04 -21.88 -24.47
C LEU A 55 24.18 -22.25 -25.98
N PRO A 56 23.12 -22.23 -26.79
CA PRO A 56 23.22 -22.55 -28.23
C PRO A 56 23.95 -21.46 -29.05
N LEU A 57 24.29 -20.31 -28.46
CA LEU A 57 25.01 -19.21 -29.14
C LEU A 57 26.53 -19.28 -29.00
N GLY A 58 27.07 -20.39 -28.45
CA GLY A 58 28.52 -20.65 -28.44
C GLY A 58 29.27 -20.15 -27.19
N LEU A 59 28.55 -19.86 -26.10
CA LEU A 59 29.20 -19.47 -24.85
C LEU A 59 29.80 -20.73 -24.16
N PRO A 60 31.08 -20.73 -23.76
CA PRO A 60 31.66 -21.84 -23.00
C PRO A 60 30.93 -22.02 -21.66
N ALA A 61 30.59 -23.25 -21.31
CA ALA A 61 29.82 -23.60 -20.11
C ALA A 61 30.48 -23.12 -18.79
N SER A 62 31.80 -22.88 -18.80
CA SER A 62 32.56 -22.33 -17.68
C SER A 62 32.23 -20.88 -17.35
N SER A 63 31.85 -20.06 -18.35
CA SER A 63 31.55 -18.63 -18.18
C SER A 63 30.07 -18.35 -17.95
N LEU A 64 29.26 -19.42 -17.94
CA LEU A 64 27.82 -19.38 -17.77
C LEU A 64 27.43 -18.97 -16.35
N GLY A 65 28.15 -19.48 -15.34
CA GLY A 65 27.95 -19.14 -13.93
C GLY A 65 28.25 -17.67 -13.63
N ASP A 66 29.37 -17.17 -14.15
CA ASP A 66 29.75 -15.76 -13.98
C ASP A 66 28.78 -14.82 -14.70
N LEU A 67 28.28 -15.21 -15.88
CA LEU A 67 27.25 -14.46 -16.58
C LEU A 67 25.92 -14.44 -15.79
N ILE A 68 25.52 -15.58 -15.20
CA ILE A 68 24.34 -15.65 -14.31
C ILE A 68 24.50 -14.71 -13.12
N GLN A 69 25.67 -14.73 -12.47
CA GLN A 69 25.92 -13.94 -11.28
C GLN A 69 26.03 -12.43 -11.60
N ALA A 70 26.62 -12.10 -12.76
CA ALA A 70 26.67 -10.73 -13.27
C ALA A 70 25.27 -10.20 -13.65
N LEU A 71 24.41 -11.04 -14.23
CA LEU A 71 23.03 -10.70 -14.58
C LEU A 71 22.15 -10.54 -13.35
N ALA A 72 22.26 -11.45 -12.37
CA ALA A 72 21.55 -11.37 -11.10
C ALA A 72 21.94 -10.11 -10.32
N SER A 73 23.21 -9.71 -10.42
CA SER A 73 23.75 -8.50 -9.77
C SER A 73 23.48 -7.21 -10.56
N GLN A 74 22.77 -7.28 -11.71
CA GLN A 74 22.56 -6.19 -12.66
C GLN A 74 23.83 -5.42 -13.05
N ASN A 75 25.00 -6.04 -12.93
CA ASN A 75 26.27 -5.37 -13.11
C ASN A 75 26.69 -5.43 -14.58
N LYS A 76 26.40 -4.35 -15.32
CA LYS A 76 26.73 -4.21 -16.74
C LYS A 76 28.23 -4.33 -17.03
N GLN A 77 29.09 -3.95 -16.08
CA GLN A 77 30.54 -4.07 -16.23
C GLN A 77 30.96 -5.53 -16.11
N ALA A 78 30.39 -6.26 -15.14
CA ALA A 78 30.65 -7.69 -14.98
C ALA A 78 30.21 -8.50 -16.22
N ILE A 79 29.12 -8.11 -16.88
CA ILE A 79 28.67 -8.72 -18.16
C ILE A 79 29.69 -8.50 -19.28
N ALA A 80 30.30 -7.31 -19.38
CA ALA A 80 31.32 -7.01 -20.39
C ALA A 80 32.68 -7.69 -20.11
N THR A 81 32.89 -8.17 -18.88
CA THR A 81 34.14 -8.82 -18.46
C THR A 81 34.10 -10.34 -18.70
N VAL A 82 32.94 -10.90 -19.05
CA VAL A 82 32.78 -12.34 -19.30
C VAL A 82 33.56 -12.75 -20.56
N PRO A 83 34.52 -13.68 -20.46
CA PRO A 83 35.27 -14.17 -21.61
C PRO A 83 34.34 -14.81 -22.64
N GLY A 84 34.40 -14.37 -23.91
CA GLY A 84 33.60 -14.93 -25.00
C GLY A 84 32.24 -14.25 -25.25
N ILE A 85 31.95 -13.12 -24.59
CA ILE A 85 30.73 -12.35 -24.91
C ILE A 85 30.88 -11.67 -26.29
N THR A 86 30.03 -12.05 -27.23
CA THR A 86 29.85 -11.34 -28.50
C THR A 86 28.63 -10.43 -28.43
N LEU A 87 28.56 -9.41 -29.30
CA LEU A 87 27.44 -8.47 -29.34
C LEU A 87 26.07 -9.19 -29.47
N GLN A 88 26.02 -10.27 -30.25
CA GLN A 88 24.81 -11.09 -30.44
C GLN A 88 24.35 -11.79 -29.15
N ILE A 89 25.28 -12.28 -28.33
CA ILE A 89 24.97 -12.91 -27.04
C ILE A 89 24.47 -11.86 -26.06
N ALA A 90 25.12 -10.69 -26.01
CA ALA A 90 24.68 -9.58 -25.15
C ALA A 90 23.24 -9.16 -25.48
N GLU A 91 22.88 -9.06 -26.76
CA GLU A 91 21.51 -8.76 -27.17
C GLU A 91 20.52 -9.88 -26.80
N ALA A 92 20.89 -11.14 -27.01
CA ALA A 92 20.04 -12.28 -26.66
C ALA A 92 19.76 -12.34 -25.16
N VAL A 93 20.78 -12.09 -24.35
CA VAL A 93 20.70 -12.00 -22.89
C VAL A 93 19.80 -10.85 -22.46
N VAL A 94 19.95 -9.65 -23.05
CA VAL A 94 19.07 -8.51 -22.75
C VAL A 94 17.61 -8.80 -23.12
N ARG A 95 17.36 -9.47 -24.25
CA ARG A 95 16.00 -9.89 -24.64
C ARG A 95 15.43 -10.91 -23.66
N GLY A 96 16.24 -11.87 -23.19
CA GLY A 96 15.84 -12.84 -22.17
C GLY A 96 15.53 -12.17 -20.83
N MET A 97 16.39 -11.26 -20.37
CA MET A 97 16.16 -10.47 -19.15
C MET A 97 14.87 -9.67 -19.22
N LYS A 98 14.58 -9.01 -20.36
CA LYS A 98 13.31 -8.30 -20.55
C LYS A 98 12.11 -9.23 -20.38
N ARG A 99 12.16 -10.44 -20.94
CA ARG A 99 11.09 -11.44 -20.76
C ARG A 99 10.95 -11.88 -19.30
N ALA A 100 12.06 -12.14 -18.62
CA ALA A 100 12.07 -12.50 -17.20
C ALA A 100 11.43 -11.40 -16.34
N TYR A 101 11.79 -10.13 -16.58
CA TYR A 101 11.18 -8.99 -15.90
C TYR A 101 9.67 -8.87 -16.18
N VAL A 102 9.23 -9.07 -17.43
CA VAL A 102 7.79 -9.04 -17.77
C VAL A 102 7.01 -10.09 -16.96
N VAL A 103 7.55 -11.31 -16.83
CA VAL A 103 6.91 -12.37 -16.03
C VAL A 103 6.92 -12.01 -14.54
N ALA A 104 8.05 -11.51 -14.03
CA ALA A 104 8.20 -11.14 -12.62
C ALA A 104 7.25 -9.98 -12.24
N PHE A 105 7.15 -8.94 -13.07
CA PHE A 105 6.21 -7.85 -12.88
C PHE A 105 4.76 -8.31 -12.95
N ARG A 106 4.41 -9.21 -13.89
CA ARG A 106 3.05 -9.78 -13.94
C ARG A 106 2.66 -10.40 -12.59
N ASN A 107 3.57 -11.15 -11.98
CA ASN A 107 3.33 -11.75 -10.67
C ASN A 107 3.15 -10.70 -9.55
N SER A 108 3.99 -9.66 -9.55
CA SER A 108 3.88 -8.52 -8.62
C SER A 108 2.53 -7.79 -8.74
N TRP A 109 2.05 -7.55 -9.96
CA TRP A 109 0.74 -6.92 -10.19
C TRP A 109 -0.43 -7.78 -9.68
N ILE A 110 -0.38 -9.11 -9.87
CA ILE A 110 -1.41 -10.03 -9.35
C ILE A 110 -1.45 -9.99 -7.82
N VAL A 111 -0.28 -10.00 -7.17
CA VAL A 111 -0.18 -9.89 -5.71
C VAL A 111 -0.74 -8.55 -5.23
N SER A 112 -0.36 -7.44 -5.86
CA SER A 112 -0.90 -6.12 -5.53
C SER A 112 -2.43 -6.07 -5.68
N ALA A 113 -2.98 -6.66 -6.74
CA ALA A 113 -4.42 -6.72 -6.97
C ALA A 113 -5.15 -7.53 -5.88
N ALA A 114 -4.56 -8.64 -5.42
CA ALA A 114 -5.13 -9.44 -4.33
C ALA A 114 -5.17 -8.65 -3.01
N PHE A 115 -4.11 -7.92 -2.68
CA PHE A 115 -4.11 -7.02 -1.51
C PHE A 115 -5.16 -5.92 -1.64
N SER A 116 -5.26 -5.28 -2.81
CA SER A 116 -6.30 -4.27 -3.06
C SER A 116 -7.72 -4.82 -2.88
N ALA A 117 -7.98 -6.05 -3.35
CA ALA A 117 -9.27 -6.70 -3.15
C ALA A 117 -9.59 -6.94 -1.67
N LEU A 118 -8.61 -7.42 -0.88
CA LEU A 118 -8.77 -7.59 0.57
C LEU A 118 -9.05 -6.26 1.28
N LEU A 119 -8.41 -5.17 0.84
CA LEU A 119 -8.64 -3.83 1.37
C LEU A 119 -10.07 -3.35 1.09
N VAL A 120 -10.59 -3.60 -0.13
CA VAL A 120 -11.98 -3.28 -0.48
C VAL A 120 -12.95 -4.08 0.38
N ILE A 121 -12.71 -5.38 0.56
CA ILE A 121 -13.55 -6.22 1.44
C ILE A 121 -13.54 -5.68 2.87
N THR A 122 -12.36 -5.30 3.39
CA THR A 122 -12.24 -4.73 4.74
C THR A 122 -13.01 -3.41 4.87
N CYS A 123 -13.05 -2.59 3.81
CA CYS A 123 -13.81 -1.35 3.77
C CYS A 123 -15.33 -1.59 4.00
N LEU A 124 -15.87 -2.73 3.54
CA LEU A 124 -17.28 -3.08 3.72
C LEU A 124 -17.66 -3.35 5.19
N PHE A 125 -16.69 -3.63 6.06
CA PHE A 125 -16.92 -3.85 7.50
C PHE A 125 -16.88 -2.55 8.32
N ILE A 126 -16.60 -1.40 7.70
CA ILE A 126 -16.62 -0.11 8.38
C ILE A 126 -18.08 0.28 8.66
N LYS A 127 -18.45 0.29 9.95
CA LYS A 127 -19.77 0.73 10.40
C LYS A 127 -19.93 2.24 10.28
N GLU A 128 -21.14 2.66 9.93
CA GLU A 128 -21.56 4.06 9.93
C GLU A 128 -21.55 4.64 11.35
N GLN A 129 -20.99 5.84 11.51
CA GLN A 129 -20.83 6.54 12.79
C GLN A 129 -21.92 7.61 12.95
N ALA A 130 -23.17 7.31 12.58
CA ALA A 130 -24.27 8.28 12.57
C ALA A 130 -24.55 8.87 13.97
N GLU A 131 -24.35 8.09 15.03
CA GLU A 131 -24.53 8.55 16.43
C GLU A 131 -23.54 9.64 16.84
N ALA A 132 -22.41 9.80 16.15
CA ALA A 132 -21.43 10.85 16.45
C ALA A 132 -21.80 12.22 15.84
N PHE A 133 -22.79 12.28 14.95
CA PHE A 133 -23.28 13.52 14.33
C PHE A 133 -24.45 14.10 15.15
N ASP A 134 -24.14 14.71 16.29
CA ASP A 134 -25.10 15.50 17.08
C ASP A 134 -25.07 16.99 16.66
N LYS A 135 -26.11 17.77 16.97
CA LYS A 135 -26.21 19.22 16.67
C LYS A 135 -25.22 20.09 17.46
N ARG A 136 -24.34 19.47 18.25
CA ARG A 136 -23.38 20.14 19.11
C ARG A 136 -22.22 20.70 18.28
N ILE A 137 -22.06 22.02 18.31
CA ILE A 137 -20.94 22.71 17.64
C ILE A 137 -19.79 22.85 18.63
N ASP A 138 -18.63 22.27 18.31
CA ASP A 138 -17.46 22.24 19.20
C ASP A 138 -16.74 23.61 19.28
N ALA A 139 -16.86 24.43 18.23
CA ALA A 139 -16.32 25.79 18.16
C ALA A 139 -17.36 26.76 17.58
N PRO A 140 -18.29 27.27 18.40
CA PRO A 140 -19.30 28.20 17.92
C PRO A 140 -18.69 29.56 17.56
N VAL A 141 -19.12 30.11 16.42
CA VAL A 141 -18.73 31.46 15.99
C VAL A 141 -19.37 32.56 16.84
N GLU A 142 -20.53 32.26 17.44
CA GLU A 142 -21.22 33.13 18.38
C GLU A 142 -20.96 32.65 19.82
N SER A 143 -20.32 33.50 20.63
CA SER A 143 -19.96 33.21 22.02
C SER A 143 -21.14 32.89 22.95
N GLY A 144 -22.39 33.05 22.48
CA GLY A 144 -23.62 32.73 23.22
C GLY A 144 -24.42 31.54 22.68
N SER A 145 -24.04 30.92 21.56
CA SER A 145 -24.86 29.89 20.92
C SER A 145 -24.92 28.57 21.71
N GLN A 146 -23.84 28.18 22.38
CA GLN A 146 -23.82 26.97 23.23
C GLN A 146 -24.71 27.10 24.47
N GLY A 147 -24.76 28.31 25.06
CA GLY A 147 -25.71 28.65 26.12
C GLY A 147 -27.16 28.70 25.63
N PHE A 148 -27.40 29.20 24.42
CA PHE A 148 -28.73 29.22 23.80
C PHE A 148 -29.30 27.82 23.57
N TYR A 149 -28.49 26.85 23.14
CA TYR A 149 -28.94 25.46 22.94
C TYR A 149 -29.13 24.71 24.27
N ASP A 150 -28.26 24.92 25.26
CA ASP A 150 -28.44 24.34 26.59
C ASP A 150 -29.68 24.95 27.30
N GLU A 151 -29.96 26.24 27.10
CA GLU A 151 -31.20 26.90 27.56
C GLU A 151 -32.45 26.43 26.81
N GLU A 152 -32.40 26.25 25.49
CA GLU A 152 -33.51 25.76 24.68
C GLU A 152 -33.85 24.30 25.05
N LYS A 153 -32.83 23.45 25.21
CA LYS A 153 -32.99 22.07 25.72
C LYS A 153 -33.55 22.04 27.14
N ASN A 154 -33.14 22.96 28.02
CA ASN A 154 -33.67 23.06 29.38
C ASN A 154 -35.11 23.62 29.39
N ARG A 155 -35.45 24.53 28.46
CA ARG A 155 -36.83 25.00 28.23
C ARG A 155 -37.74 23.89 27.73
N GLU A 156 -37.29 23.09 26.77
CA GLU A 156 -38.06 21.94 26.27
C GLU A 156 -38.23 20.88 27.36
N ALA A 157 -37.20 20.61 28.17
CA ALA A 157 -37.30 19.69 29.31
C ALA A 157 -38.25 20.19 30.40
N THR A 158 -38.25 21.49 30.72
CA THR A 158 -39.16 22.08 31.72
C THR A 158 -40.61 22.18 31.25
N VAL A 159 -40.84 22.41 29.95
CA VAL A 159 -42.20 22.41 29.35
C VAL A 159 -42.80 21.00 29.33
N GLN A 160 -42.00 19.95 29.08
CA GLN A 160 -42.44 18.55 29.13
C GLN A 160 -42.79 18.11 30.56
N VAL A 161 -42.04 18.55 31.56
CA VAL A 161 -42.34 18.27 32.98
C VAL A 161 -43.62 18.98 33.44
N SER A 162 -43.85 20.24 33.00
CA SER A 162 -45.06 21.00 33.34
C SER A 162 -46.35 20.45 32.69
N HIS A 163 -46.26 19.83 31.51
CA HIS A 163 -47.40 19.14 30.88
C HIS A 163 -47.67 17.75 31.46
N GLY A 164 -46.69 17.11 32.11
CA GLY A 164 -46.85 15.81 32.79
C GLY A 164 -47.47 15.89 34.19
N GLU A 165 -47.52 17.09 34.80
CA GLU A 165 -48.03 17.31 36.17
C GLU A 165 -49.49 17.80 36.21
N ASN A 166 -50.11 18.05 35.05
CA ASN A 166 -51.51 18.50 34.93
C ASN A 166 -52.46 17.43 34.33
N VAL A 167 -52.15 16.14 34.53
CA VAL A 167 -53.03 14.99 34.21
C VAL A 167 -53.27 14.16 35.46
#